data_AF-A0A924STF8-F1
#
_entry.id   AF-A0A924STF8-F1
#
_cell.length_a   1.000
_cell.length_b   1.000
_cell.length_c   1.000
_cell.angle_alpha   90.00
_cell.angle_beta   90.00
_cell.angle_gamma   90.00
#
_symmetry.space_group_name_H-M   'P 1'
#
loop_
_entity.id
_entity.type
_entity.pdbx_description
1 polymer ?
#
loop_
_entity_poly.entity_id
_entity_poly.type
_entity_poly.pdbx_seq_one_letter_code
_entity_poly.pdbx_strand_id
1 'polypeptide(L)'
;MIFPENLKGNEEQTLSYIQKFCASGKGYLRRLYTRGKTYLPKVATVLKKYDLPEELKILLTLESAYNANAVSCAGAVGYWQIMDEVAKEHSMKYIARVSKAEKREL
;
A
#
# COMPACT_ATOMS: atom_id res chain seq x y z
N MET A 1 8.03 -16.48 -19.49
CA MET A 1 7.41 -15.85 -18.30
C MET A 1 7.81 -16.73 -17.13
N ILE A 2 8.55 -16.20 -16.15
CA ILE A 2 8.99 -16.99 -14.99
C ILE A 2 7.81 -17.02 -14.03
N PHE A 3 7.24 -18.20 -13.79
CA PHE A 3 6.19 -18.37 -12.81
C PHE A 3 6.84 -18.60 -11.44
N PRO A 4 6.37 -17.96 -10.37
CA PRO A 4 7.03 -18.05 -9.08
C PRO A 4 6.88 -19.47 -8.50
N GLU A 5 7.98 -20.05 -8.04
CA GLU A 5 8.04 -21.45 -7.56
C GLU A 5 7.04 -21.72 -6.43
N ASN A 6 6.76 -20.74 -5.57
CA ASN A 6 5.82 -20.90 -4.47
C ASN A 6 4.35 -21.03 -4.91
N LEU A 7 4.04 -20.81 -6.19
CA LEU A 7 2.69 -21.00 -6.74
C LEU A 7 2.60 -22.20 -7.68
N LYS A 8 3.69 -22.94 -7.89
CA LYS A 8 3.76 -24.06 -8.83
C LYS A 8 2.65 -25.08 -8.59
N GLY A 9 2.04 -25.57 -9.68
CA GLY A 9 0.86 -26.44 -9.64
C GLY A 9 -0.49 -25.69 -9.60
N ASN A 10 -0.48 -24.37 -9.41
CA ASN A 10 -1.68 -23.52 -9.43
C ASN A 10 -1.64 -22.52 -10.60
N GLU A 11 -0.92 -22.81 -11.67
CA GLU A 11 -0.69 -21.90 -12.79
C GLU A 11 -2.02 -21.50 -13.45
N GLU A 12 -2.87 -22.47 -13.76
CA GLU A 12 -4.16 -22.24 -14.42
C GLU A 12 -5.08 -21.36 -13.57
N GLN A 13 -5.17 -21.65 -12.26
CA GLN A 13 -6.00 -20.92 -11.32
C GLN A 13 -5.49 -19.48 -11.14
N THR A 14 -4.16 -19.31 -11.04
CA THR A 14 -3.51 -18.00 -10.92
C THR A 14 -3.75 -17.16 -12.16
N LEU A 15 -3.56 -17.74 -13.36
CA LEU A 15 -3.81 -17.05 -14.62
C LEU A 15 -5.29 -16.68 -14.77
N SER A 16 -6.20 -17.59 -14.41
CA SER A 16 -7.65 -17.32 -14.42
C SER A 16 -8.01 -16.16 -13.50
N TYR A 17 -7.46 -16.13 -12.28
CA TYR A 17 -7.66 -15.05 -11.33
C TYR A 17 -7.15 -13.71 -11.89
N ILE A 18 -5.91 -13.69 -12.41
CA ILE A 18 -5.31 -12.49 -13.00
C ILE A 18 -6.16 -11.97 -14.16
N GLN A 19 -6.62 -12.86 -15.06
CA GLN A 19 -7.46 -12.47 -16.19
C GLN A 19 -8.79 -11.85 -15.73
N LYS A 20 -9.49 -12.50 -14.78
CA LYS A 20 -10.74 -11.99 -14.22
C LYS A 20 -10.55 -10.63 -13.54
N PHE A 21 -9.49 -10.50 -12.74
CA PHE A 21 -9.14 -9.27 -12.05
C PHE A 21 -8.82 -8.13 -13.03
N CYS A 22 -8.04 -8.41 -14.08
CA CYS A 22 -7.73 -7.43 -15.13
C CYS A 22 -8.96 -7.02 -15.94
N ALA A 23 -9.88 -7.95 -16.21
CA ALA A 23 -11.09 -7.68 -16.97
C ALA A 23 -12.07 -6.78 -16.20
N SER A 24 -12.36 -7.11 -14.94
CA SER A 24 -13.30 -6.36 -14.10
C SER A 24 -12.69 -5.11 -13.44
N GLY A 25 -11.37 -5.12 -13.24
CA GLY A 25 -10.64 -4.13 -12.45
C GLY A 25 -10.04 -2.96 -13.21
N LYS A 26 -10.29 -2.78 -14.52
CA LYS A 26 -9.61 -1.74 -15.35
C LYS A 26 -9.61 -0.35 -14.73
N GLY A 27 -10.76 0.11 -14.23
CA GLY A 27 -10.87 1.42 -13.59
C GLY A 27 -10.07 1.54 -12.28
N TYR A 28 -10.08 0.47 -11.49
CA TYR A 28 -9.30 0.37 -10.25
C TYR A 28 -7.79 0.32 -10.54
N LEU A 29 -7.36 -0.53 -11.47
CA LEU A 29 -5.98 -0.63 -11.94
C LEU A 29 -5.45 0.69 -12.49
N ARG A 30 -6.26 1.42 -13.27
CA ARG A 30 -5.89 2.76 -13.76
C ARG A 30 -5.65 3.73 -12.60
N ARG A 31 -6.52 3.73 -11.58
CA ARG A 31 -6.33 4.58 -10.39
C ARG A 31 -5.08 4.19 -9.61
N LEU A 32 -4.83 2.88 -9.41
CA LEU A 32 -3.61 2.38 -8.78
C LEU A 32 -2.37 2.87 -9.53
N TYR A 33 -2.34 2.68 -10.85
CA TYR A 33 -1.22 3.10 -11.68
C TYR A 33 -0.96 4.62 -11.59
N THR A 34 -2.02 5.43 -11.73
CA THR A 34 -1.89 6.89 -11.65
C THR A 34 -1.39 7.34 -10.28
N ARG A 35 -1.93 6.79 -9.19
CA ARG A 35 -1.48 7.12 -7.82
C ARG A 35 -0.06 6.63 -7.56
N GLY A 36 0.27 5.44 -8.04
CA GLY A 36 1.60 4.82 -7.87
C GLY A 36 2.72 5.72 -8.39
N LYS A 37 2.53 6.42 -9.52
CA LYS A 37 3.49 7.40 -10.04
C LYS A 37 3.87 8.48 -9.03
N THR A 38 2.93 8.89 -8.18
CA THR A 38 3.17 9.91 -7.16
C THR A 38 3.68 9.34 -5.84
N TYR A 39 3.17 8.18 -5.42
CA TYR A 39 3.47 7.63 -4.08
C TYR A 39 4.69 6.73 -4.05
N LEU A 40 4.91 5.87 -5.06
CA LEU A 40 6.01 4.90 -5.05
C LEU A 40 7.39 5.57 -4.88
N PRO A 41 7.73 6.68 -5.59
CA PRO A 41 9.01 7.34 -5.38
C PRO A 41 9.15 7.94 -3.97
N LYS A 42 8.06 8.52 -3.43
CA LYS A 42 8.07 9.12 -2.08
C LYS A 42 8.30 8.05 -1.00
N VAL A 43 7.62 6.92 -1.13
CA VAL A 43 7.74 5.80 -0.19
C VAL A 43 9.14 5.19 -0.28
N ALA A 44 9.68 4.99 -1.48
CA ALA A 44 11.05 4.50 -1.67
C ALA A 44 12.09 5.42 -0.97
N THR A 45 11.95 6.74 -1.09
CA THR A 45 12.81 7.70 -0.36
C THR A 45 12.69 7.54 1.16
N VAL A 46 11.47 7.35 1.69
CA VAL A 46 11.26 7.14 3.13
C VAL A 46 11.85 5.82 3.59
N LEU A 47 11.61 4.72 2.87
CA LEU A 47 12.15 3.40 3.20
C LEU A 47 13.69 3.42 3.21
N LYS A 48 14.30 4.04 2.19
CA LYS A 48 15.75 4.22 2.13
C LYS A 48 16.31 5.04 3.30
N LYS A 49 15.59 6.07 3.75
CA LYS A 49 16.00 6.88 4.92
C LYS A 49 16.09 6.03 6.19
N TYR A 50 15.28 5.00 6.31
CA TYR A 50 15.24 4.09 7.47
C TYR A 50 15.91 2.73 7.22
N ASP A 51 16.70 2.61 6.14
CA ASP A 51 17.38 1.36 5.75
C ASP A 51 16.44 0.15 5.60
N LEU A 52 15.24 0.40 5.06
CA LEU A 52 14.23 -0.63 4.82
C LEU A 52 14.21 -1.09 3.35
N PRO A 53 13.87 -2.37 3.08
CA PRO A 53 13.75 -2.89 1.71
C PRO A 53 12.76 -2.09 0.87
N GLU A 54 13.16 -1.71 -0.35
CA GLU A 54 12.35 -0.88 -1.24
C GLU A 54 11.07 -1.59 -1.67
N GLU A 55 11.08 -2.92 -1.72
CA GLU A 55 9.98 -3.78 -2.11
C GLU A 55 8.74 -3.56 -1.23
N LEU A 56 8.92 -3.17 0.03
CA LEU A 56 7.83 -2.89 0.98
C LEU A 56 6.89 -1.78 0.49
N LYS A 57 7.33 -0.92 -0.44
CA LYS A 57 6.47 0.10 -1.06
C LYS A 57 5.24 -0.50 -1.75
N ILE A 58 5.30 -1.76 -2.18
CA ILE A 58 4.17 -2.43 -2.82
C ILE A 58 3.00 -2.63 -1.86
N LEU A 59 3.26 -2.77 -0.54
CA LEU A 59 2.23 -2.97 0.47
C LEU A 59 1.20 -1.84 0.45
N LEU A 60 1.61 -0.56 0.32
CA LEU A 60 0.64 0.55 0.22
C LEU A 60 -0.31 0.43 -0.98
N THR A 61 0.15 -0.24 -2.04
CA THR A 61 -0.66 -0.52 -3.24
C THR A 61 -1.74 -1.53 -2.90
N LEU A 62 -1.35 -2.61 -2.22
CA LEU A 62 -2.20 -3.75 -1.87
C LEU A 62 -3.19 -3.40 -0.76
N GLU A 63 -2.74 -2.72 0.29
CA GLU A 63 -3.52 -2.50 1.50
C GLU A 63 -4.60 -1.42 1.34
N SER A 64 -4.26 -0.29 0.72
CA SER A 64 -5.14 0.89 0.72
C SER A 64 -5.31 1.55 -0.64
N ALA A 65 -4.67 1.03 -1.69
CA ALA A 65 -4.58 1.71 -2.97
C ALA A 65 -4.09 3.18 -2.82
N TYR A 66 -3.11 3.37 -1.93
CA TYR A 66 -2.56 4.67 -1.53
C TYR A 66 -3.60 5.64 -0.93
N ASN A 67 -4.58 5.15 -0.18
CA ASN A 67 -5.58 5.99 0.48
C ASN A 67 -5.24 6.21 1.97
N ALA A 68 -4.83 7.44 2.31
CA ALA A 68 -4.54 7.85 3.68
C ALA A 68 -5.74 7.74 4.63
N ASN A 69 -6.97 7.77 4.10
CA ASN A 69 -8.20 7.74 4.87
C ASN A 69 -8.94 6.41 4.72
N ALA A 70 -8.27 5.35 4.26
CA ALA A 70 -8.89 4.02 4.18
C ALA A 70 -9.27 3.52 5.57
N VAL A 71 -10.46 2.96 5.71
CA VAL A 71 -10.95 2.28 6.91
C VAL A 71 -11.59 0.98 6.47
N SER A 72 -11.09 -0.16 6.96
CA SER A 72 -11.67 -1.48 6.65
C SER A 72 -12.91 -1.74 7.51
N CYS A 73 -13.71 -2.73 7.13
CA CYS A 73 -14.84 -3.20 7.95
C CYS A 73 -14.41 -3.75 9.31
N ALA A 74 -13.17 -4.25 9.42
CA ALA A 74 -12.58 -4.75 10.65
C ALA A 74 -11.92 -3.64 11.50
N GLY A 75 -11.81 -2.41 10.98
CA GLY A 75 -11.24 -1.26 11.70
C GLY A 75 -9.77 -0.96 11.40
N ALA A 76 -9.19 -1.54 10.34
CA ALA A 76 -7.83 -1.23 9.89
C ALA A 76 -7.77 0.15 9.22
N VAL A 77 -6.78 0.99 9.53
CA VAL A 77 -6.77 2.40 9.11
C VAL A 77 -5.53 2.80 8.30
N GLY A 78 -5.75 3.69 7.32
CA GLY A 78 -4.73 4.45 6.62
C GLY A 78 -3.97 3.67 5.55
N TYR A 79 -2.82 4.21 5.15
CA TYR A 79 -2.01 3.66 4.05
C TYR A 79 -1.63 2.20 4.22
N TRP A 80 -1.32 1.82 5.46
CA TRP A 80 -0.78 0.52 5.84
C TRP A 80 -1.86 -0.44 6.36
N GLN A 81 -3.11 0.02 6.52
CA GLN A 81 -4.18 -0.75 7.13
C GLN A 81 -3.75 -1.37 8.47
N ILE A 82 -3.22 -0.53 9.37
CA ILE A 82 -2.81 -0.98 10.71
C ILE A 82 -4.05 -1.04 11.62
N MET A 83 -4.13 -2.11 12.41
CA MET A 83 -5.15 -2.30 13.45
C MET A 83 -4.82 -1.47 14.70
N ASP A 84 -5.85 -0.99 15.39
CA ASP A 84 -5.70 -0.16 16.59
C ASP A 84 -4.89 -0.87 17.71
N GLU A 85 -5.09 -2.17 17.89
CA GLU A 85 -4.35 -3.00 18.86
C GLU A 85 -2.85 -2.99 18.58
N VAL A 86 -2.46 -3.28 17.33
CA VAL A 86 -1.06 -3.28 16.87
C VAL A 86 -0.44 -1.88 17.00
N ALA A 87 -1.21 -0.83 16.69
CA ALA A 87 -0.74 0.53 16.84
C ALA A 87 -0.41 0.89 18.30
N LYS A 88 -1.23 0.44 19.25
CA LYS A 88 -1.00 0.62 20.69
C LYS A 88 0.21 -0.17 21.18
N GLU A 89 0.34 -1.43 20.78
CA GLU A 89 1.46 -2.28 21.15
C GLU A 89 2.80 -1.65 20.73
N HIS A 90 2.87 -1.13 19.50
CA HIS A 90 4.07 -0.46 18.99
C HIS A 90 4.19 1.02 19.42
N SER A 91 3.38 1.49 20.38
CA SER A 91 3.42 2.87 20.88
C SER A 91 3.33 3.93 19.77
N MET A 92 2.58 3.64 18.71
CA MET A 92 2.39 4.55 17.59
C MET A 92 1.65 5.80 18.06
N LYS A 93 2.13 6.97 17.63
CA LYS A 93 1.53 8.26 17.98
C LYS A 93 0.85 8.86 16.77
N TYR A 94 -0.35 9.39 16.98
CA TYR A 94 -0.98 10.26 16.01
C TYR A 94 -0.20 11.57 15.93
N ILE A 95 0.24 11.93 14.73
CA ILE A 95 0.77 13.27 14.46
C ILE A 95 -0.46 14.13 14.17
N ALA A 96 -0.78 15.04 15.10
CA ALA A 96 -1.82 16.04 14.89
C ALA A 96 -1.61 16.73 13.54
N ARG A 97 -2.69 17.01 12.80
CA ARG A 97 -2.60 17.72 11.53
C ARG A 97 -1.90 19.06 11.76
N VAL A 98 -0.62 19.09 11.45
CA VAL A 98 0.20 20.30 11.50
C VAL A 98 -0.40 21.27 10.49
N SER A 99 -0.66 22.50 10.94
CA SER A 99 -1.27 23.52 10.11
C SER A 99 -0.39 23.79 8.88
N LYS A 100 -0.99 24.37 7.83
CA LYS A 100 -0.26 24.69 6.59
C LYS A 100 0.92 25.65 6.83
N ALA A 101 0.90 26.40 7.94
CA ALA A 101 1.96 27.32 8.36
C ALA A 101 3.18 26.56 8.92
N GLU A 102 2.97 25.58 9.79
CA GLU A 102 4.05 24.80 10.43
C GLU A 102 4.78 23.87 9.45
N LYS A 103 4.12 23.45 8.36
CA LYS A 103 4.74 22.66 7.28
C LYS A 103 5.82 23.39 6.48
N ARG A 104 5.93 24.73 6.61
CA ARG A 104 6.96 25.53 5.91
C ARG A 104 8.27 25.64 6.69
N GLU A 105 8.28 25.27 7.96
CA GLU A 105 9.46 25.38 8.84
C GLU A 105 10.16 24.04 9.12
N LEU A 106 9.70 22.96 8.47
CA LEU A 106 10.30 21.62 8.47
C LEU A 106 10.86 21.30 7.08
#